data_AF-A0A822YDQ0-F1
#
_entry.id   AF-A0A822YDQ0-F1
#
_cell.length_a   1.000
_cell.length_b   1.000
_cell.length_c   1.000
_cell.angle_alpha   90.00
_cell.angle_beta   90.00
_cell.angle_gamma   90.00
#
_symmetry.space_group_name_H-M   'P 1'
#
loop_
_entity.id
_entity.type
_entity.pdbx_description
1 polymer ?
#
loop_
_entity_poly.entity_id
_entity_poly.type
_entity_poly.pdbx_seq_one_letter_code
_entity_poly.pdbx_strand_id
1 'polypeptide(L)'
;MAQATFIEQDVTQSFRLLSGHTIPAVGLDNWSFGYEASNSVFTAIAEAGYRHVDTSSEYGVQEVGYALKKGIQAGVDRKHLFITSKLHGALTCRQTR
;
A
#
# COMPACT_ATOMS: atom_id res chain seq x y z
N MET A 1 -38.23 -6.75 18.87
CA MET A 1 -36.86 -7.18 18.51
C MET A 1 -36.41 -6.34 17.33
N ALA A 2 -35.81 -5.19 17.59
CA ALA A 2 -35.28 -4.33 16.53
C ALA A 2 -33.87 -4.81 16.22
N GLN A 3 -33.70 -5.51 15.09
CA GLN A 3 -32.39 -5.90 14.61
C GLN A 3 -31.72 -4.64 14.06
N ALA A 4 -30.72 -4.10 14.78
CA ALA A 4 -29.89 -3.02 14.27
C ALA A 4 -29.08 -3.55 13.09
N THR A 5 -29.36 -3.04 11.90
CA THR A 5 -28.56 -3.30 10.70
C THR A 5 -27.28 -2.48 10.84
N PHE A 6 -26.20 -3.10 11.30
CA PHE A 6 -24.87 -2.48 11.23
C PHE A 6 -24.52 -2.35 9.75
N ILE A 7 -24.65 -1.14 9.21
CA ILE A 7 -23.99 -0.79 7.96
C ILE A 7 -22.51 -0.75 8.31
N GLU A 8 -21.74 -1.72 7.81
CA GLU A 8 -20.29 -1.71 7.87
C GLU A 8 -19.82 -0.51 7.04
N GLN A 9 -19.71 0.64 7.69
CA GLN A 9 -19.13 1.82 7.04
C GLN A 9 -17.63 1.60 6.98
N ASP A 10 -17.09 1.46 5.77
CA ASP A 10 -15.66 1.62 5.50
C ASP A 10 -15.31 3.10 5.73
N VAL A 11 -15.17 3.50 7.00
CA VAL A 11 -14.77 4.85 7.40
C VAL A 11 -13.26 5.00 7.21
N THR A 12 -12.74 4.67 6.03
CA THR A 12 -11.37 5.06 5.68
C THR A 12 -11.40 6.54 5.29
N GLN A 13 -10.95 7.39 6.21
CA GLN A 13 -10.71 8.80 5.92
C GLN A 13 -9.79 8.91 4.70
N SER A 14 -10.16 9.73 3.73
CA SER A 14 -9.39 9.91 2.49
C SER A 14 -9.31 11.38 2.10
N PHE A 15 -8.26 11.72 1.36
CA PHE A 15 -8.04 13.06 0.83
C PHE A 15 -8.21 13.05 -0.69
N ARG A 16 -8.69 14.16 -1.27
CA ARG A 16 -8.85 14.30 -2.71
C ARG A 16 -7.62 14.95 -3.32
N LEU A 17 -7.00 14.27 -4.27
CA LEU A 17 -5.89 14.81 -5.06
C LEU A 17 -6.41 15.73 -6.15
N LEU A 18 -5.58 16.67 -6.60
CA LEU A 18 -5.89 17.55 -7.73
C LEU A 18 -6.12 16.77 -9.04
N SER A 19 -5.54 15.57 -9.15
CA SER A 19 -5.78 14.66 -10.27
C SER A 19 -7.20 14.05 -10.30
N GLY A 20 -8.03 14.34 -9.29
CA GLY A 20 -9.38 13.78 -9.17
C GLY A 20 -9.47 12.42 -8.46
N HIS A 21 -8.33 11.79 -8.16
CA HIS A 21 -8.26 10.53 -7.41
C HIS A 21 -8.34 10.78 -5.89
N THR A 22 -8.75 9.77 -5.15
CA THR A 22 -8.73 9.78 -3.67
C THR A 22 -7.52 9.00 -3.16
N ILE A 23 -6.88 9.52 -2.11
CA ILE A 23 -5.78 8.86 -1.41
C ILE A 23 -6.24 8.52 0.02
N PRO A 24 -6.11 7.27 0.49
CA PRO A 24 -6.40 6.93 1.88
C PRO A 24 -5.47 7.68 2.83
N ALA A 25 -6.03 8.19 3.93
CA ALA A 25 -5.30 9.02 4.90
C ALA A 25 -4.21 8.25 5.64
N VAL A 26 -4.38 6.93 5.78
CA VAL A 26 -3.43 6.04 6.45
C VAL A 26 -2.87 5.06 5.42
N GLY A 27 -1.55 4.98 5.35
CA GLY A 27 -0.83 4.03 4.52
C GLY A 27 0.31 3.35 5.26
N LEU A 28 0.67 2.15 4.80
CA LEU A 28 1.81 1.40 5.30
C LEU A 28 3.05 1.73 4.48
N ASP A 29 4.07 2.31 5.11
CA ASP A 29 5.41 2.47 4.52
C ASP A 29 6.21 1.18 4.69
N ASN A 30 6.94 0.77 3.65
CA ASN A 30 7.72 -0.46 3.63
C ASN A 30 9.21 -0.30 3.96
N TRP A 31 9.66 0.92 4.30
CA TRP A 31 11.06 1.18 4.58
C TRP A 31 11.57 0.34 5.77
N SER A 32 12.63 -0.43 5.53
CA SER A 32 13.35 -1.24 6.54
C SER A 32 12.67 -2.53 7.04
N PHE A 33 11.65 -3.05 6.35
CA PHE A 33 11.05 -4.35 6.73
C PHE A 33 11.88 -5.59 6.38
N GLY A 34 12.93 -5.46 5.56
CA GLY A 34 13.76 -6.59 5.16
C GLY A 34 12.93 -7.75 4.59
N TYR A 35 13.11 -8.96 5.12
CA TYR A 35 12.40 -10.16 4.69
C TYR A 35 10.93 -10.22 5.15
N GLU A 36 10.52 -9.39 6.11
CA GLU A 36 9.15 -9.40 6.65
C GLU A 36 8.18 -8.54 5.82
N ALA A 37 8.70 -7.78 4.86
CA ALA A 37 7.92 -6.87 4.02
C ALA A 37 6.71 -7.55 3.36
N SER A 38 6.88 -8.78 2.89
CA SER A 38 5.81 -9.54 2.22
C SER A 38 4.65 -9.86 3.17
N ASN A 39 4.96 -10.33 4.38
CA ASN A 39 3.94 -10.69 5.36
C ASN A 39 3.25 -9.45 5.94
N SER A 40 4.01 -8.42 6.30
CA SER A 40 3.46 -7.18 6.85
C SER A 40 2.50 -6.50 5.89
N VAL A 41 2.86 -6.42 4.60
CA VAL A 41 1.98 -5.83 3.57
C VAL A 41 0.73 -6.69 3.37
N PHE A 42 0.85 -8.02 3.36
CA PHE A 42 -0.31 -8.90 3.23
C PHE A 42 -1.28 -8.74 4.40
N THR A 43 -0.78 -8.84 5.63
CA THR A 43 -1.58 -8.67 6.86
C THR A 43 -2.21 -7.29 6.92
N ALA A 44 -1.49 -6.23 6.54
CA ALA A 44 -2.04 -4.89 6.53
C ALA A 44 -3.25 -4.77 5.58
N ILE A 45 -3.16 -5.33 4.37
CA ILE A 45 -4.22 -5.23 3.36
C ILE A 45 -5.39 -6.17 3.67
N ALA A 46 -5.10 -7.43 4.02
CA ALA A 46 -6.08 -8.49 4.16
C ALA A 46 -6.76 -8.51 5.53
N GLU A 47 -6.02 -8.23 6.60
CA GLU A 47 -6.52 -8.36 7.97
C GLU A 47 -6.78 -7.00 8.63
N ALA A 48 -5.87 -6.04 8.47
CA ALA A 48 -5.97 -4.72 9.11
C ALA A 48 -6.75 -3.68 8.29
N GLY A 49 -7.21 -4.04 7.08
CA GLY A 49 -8.05 -3.16 6.25
C GLY A 49 -7.32 -2.00 5.57
N TYR A 50 -5.99 -2.00 5.50
CA TYR A 50 -5.24 -0.95 4.82
C TYR A 50 -5.54 -0.95 3.32
N ARG A 51 -5.62 0.26 2.77
CA ARG A 51 -5.86 0.51 1.35
C ARG A 51 -4.76 1.34 0.68
N HIS A 52 -3.75 1.77 1.44
CA HIS A 52 -2.62 2.52 0.91
C HIS A 52 -1.31 1.85 1.31
N VAL A 53 -0.48 1.53 0.32
CA VAL A 53 0.88 1.01 0.50
C VAL A 53 1.86 1.96 -0.14
N ASP A 54 2.88 2.36 0.62
CA ASP A 54 3.98 3.19 0.17
C ASP A 54 5.27 2.36 0.08
N THR A 55 5.94 2.45 -1.06
CA THR A 55 7.16 1.70 -1.36
C THR A 55 8.15 2.55 -2.17
N SER A 56 9.34 2.01 -2.45
CA SER A 56 10.38 2.64 -3.25
C SER A 56 11.17 1.57 -4.00
N SER A 57 11.71 1.92 -5.18
CA SER A 57 12.58 1.01 -5.95
C SER A 57 13.83 0.57 -5.18
N GLU A 58 14.26 1.37 -4.19
CA GLU A 58 15.44 1.13 -3.36
C GLU A 58 15.22 0.04 -2.29
N TYR A 59 13.97 -0.23 -1.87
CA TYR A 59 13.68 -1.02 -0.67
C TYR A 59 13.32 -2.49 -0.95
N GLY A 60 13.44 -2.93 -2.21
CA GLY A 60 13.05 -4.28 -2.64
C GLY A 60 11.56 -4.37 -3.01
N VAL A 61 11.25 -4.19 -4.30
CA VAL A 61 9.87 -4.14 -4.83
C VAL A 61 9.20 -5.50 -5.02
N GLN A 62 9.99 -6.57 -5.13
CA GLN A 62 9.45 -7.90 -5.47
C GLN A 62 8.56 -8.45 -4.35
N GLU A 63 8.98 -8.30 -3.08
CA GLU A 63 8.24 -8.80 -1.93
C GLU A 63 6.88 -8.12 -1.76
N VAL A 64 6.82 -6.81 -1.97
CA VAL A 64 5.56 -6.05 -1.97
C VAL A 64 4.64 -6.53 -3.10
N GLY A 65 5.20 -6.80 -4.28
CA GLY A 65 4.45 -7.34 -5.41
C GLY A 65 3.82 -8.70 -5.09
N TYR A 66 4.56 -9.61 -4.44
CA TYR A 66 4.04 -10.90 -4.00
C TYR A 66 2.92 -10.76 -2.96
N ALA A 67 3.09 -9.88 -1.98
CA ALA A 67 2.09 -9.59 -0.97
C ALA A 67 0.79 -9.04 -1.57
N LEU A 68 0.90 -8.08 -2.48
CA LEU A 68 -0.23 -7.50 -3.20
C LEU A 68 -0.97 -8.55 -4.01
N LYS A 69 -0.24 -9.43 -4.71
CA LYS A 69 -0.85 -10.53 -5.48
C LYS A 69 -1.64 -11.47 -4.56
N LYS A 70 -1.07 -11.85 -3.41
CA LYS A 70 -1.77 -12.67 -2.41
C LYS A 70 -3.01 -11.97 -1.86
N GLY A 71 -2.92 -10.68 -1.53
CA GLY A 71 -4.07 -9.89 -1.06
C GLY A 71 -5.20 -9.79 -2.08
N ILE A 72 -4.86 -9.63 -3.36
CA ILE A 72 -5.85 -9.63 -4.44
C ILE A 72 -6.49 -11.01 -4.60
N GLN A 73 -5.70 -12.08 -4.52
CA GLN A 73 -6.22 -13.45 -4.53
C GLN A 73 -7.11 -13.78 -3.33
N ALA A 74 -6.87 -13.13 -2.19
CA ALA A 74 -7.71 -13.23 -1.00
C ALA A 74 -9.03 -12.43 -1.09
N GLY A 75 -9.26 -11.71 -2.20
CA GLY A 75 -10.53 -11.02 -2.48
C GLY A 75 -10.47 -9.49 -2.40
N VAL A 76 -9.28 -8.89 -2.23
CA VAL A 76 -9.15 -7.42 -2.24
C VAL A 76 -9.06 -6.90 -3.67
N ASP A 77 -10.05 -6.13 -4.10
CA ASP A 77 -10.04 -5.54 -5.43
C ASP A 77 -8.87 -4.54 -5.60
N ARG A 78 -8.11 -4.71 -6.69
CA ARG A 78 -7.00 -3.82 -7.03
C ARG A 78 -7.40 -2.35 -7.10
N LYS A 79 -8.63 -2.03 -7.50
CA LYS A 79 -9.15 -0.66 -7.63
C LYS A 79 -9.26 0.08 -6.30
N HIS A 80 -9.33 -0.65 -5.18
CA HIS A 80 -9.38 -0.09 -3.83
C HIS A 80 -7.99 0.08 -3.22
N LEU A 81 -6.93 -0.31 -3.92
CA LEU A 81 -5.55 -0.16 -3.45
C LEU A 81 -4.89 1.07 -4.07
N PHE A 82 -4.42 1.97 -3.20
CA PHE A 82 -3.53 3.07 -3.54
C PHE A 82 -2.09 2.62 -3.31
N ILE A 83 -1.29 2.55 -4.37
CA ILE A 83 0.10 2.08 -4.29
C ILE A 83 1.00 3.21 -4.75
N THR A 84 1.88 3.64 -3.85
CA THR A 84 2.86 4.70 -4.12
C THR A 84 4.24 4.07 -4.28
N SER A 85 4.96 4.46 -5.33
CA SER A 85 6.35 4.08 -5.55
C SER A 85 7.17 5.31 -5.92
N LYS A 86 8.47 5.26 -5.66
CA LYS A 86 9.40 6.37 -5.83
C LYS A 86 10.52 5.96 -6.79
N LEU A 87 10.86 6.85 -7.70
CA LEU A 87 12.03 6.70 -8.56
C LEU A 87 13.28 7.09 -7.77
N HIS A 88 14.18 6.14 -7.54
CA HIS A 88 15.46 6.44 -6.90
C HIS A 88 16.39 7.22 -7.84
N GLY A 89 17.05 8.26 -7.31
CA GLY A 89 17.97 9.09 -8.08
C GLY A 89 19.33 8.43 -8.25
N ALA A 90 19.71 8.09 -9.48
CA ALA A 90 21.06 7.62 -9.80
C ALA A 90 22.05 8.79 -9.86
N LEU A 91 22.34 9.45 -8.74
CA LEU A 91 23.46 10.40 -8.67
C LEU A 91 24.78 9.64 -8.56
N THR A 92 25.18 8.99 -9.65
CA THR A 92 26.60 8.74 -9.85
C THR A 92 27.21 10.05 -10.33
N CYS A 93 27.79 10.81 -9.40
CA CYS A 93 28.80 11.78 -9.78
C CYS A 93 29.93 10.97 -10.42
N ARG A 94 29.98 10.90 -11.75
CA ARG A 94 31.17 10.42 -12.46
C ARG A 94 32.28 11.41 -12.14
N GLN A 95 33.05 11.12 -11.10
CA GLN A 95 34.39 11.66 -10.96
C GLN A 95 35.17 11.17 -12.18
N THR A 96 35.22 12.02 -13.21
CA THR A 96 36.23 11.94 -14.25
C THR A 96 37.58 11.99 -13.55
N ARG A 97 38.29 10.86 -13.55
CA ARG A 97 39.72 10.81 -13.28
C ARG A 97 40.48 11.42 -14.45
#